data_AF-A0A8J5QV70-F1
#
_entry.id   AF-A0A8J5QV70-F1
#
_cell.length_a   1.000
_cell.length_b   1.000
_cell.length_c   1.000
_cell.angle_alpha   90.00
_cell.angle_beta   90.00
_cell.angle_gamma   90.00
#
_symmetry.space_group_name_H-M   'P 1'
#
loop_
_entity.id
_entity.type
_entity.pdbx_description
1 polymer ?
#
loop_
_entity_poly.entity_id
_entity_poly.type
_entity_poly.pdbx_seq_one_letter_code
_entity_poly.pdbx_strand_id
1 'polypeptide(L)'
;MIRGIRLNELPHIRLIHRPILRCNVPRYTPRNGPSCFSRYISSARIQLNDVLEPVINPTLPSSKKSDSSSPSPGEEQKEIEEALDREIYPEAIQSTVEESADEFLTTIFDDVEPYLDTYQVYVKLRQSGFTGPQSDTIIDLIISQLNSKLSKLSTKYSQKYELENEQYLFESAQQELRVDITRSREQHIHELIALIHILERDFSTISDELNSDFIQMRNDTQVAMNDQKSENTLLSKQIMLRIQETNHKITTELNSVMRSEIESLRWYLSRWGIIAILISLFSACSTFYITKTKKAKREATRDFAPLVIYEPSEYDEDDYSADLDRNAIGD
;
A
#
# COMPACT_ATOMS: atom_id res chain seq x y z
N MET A 1 13.04 -2.26 59.37
CA MET A 1 14.40 -2.43 58.83
C MET A 1 14.55 -1.45 57.67
N ILE A 2 15.39 -0.44 57.86
CA ILE A 2 15.46 0.82 57.10
C ILE A 2 16.75 0.83 56.26
N ARG A 3 16.70 1.52 55.10
CA ARG A 3 17.78 1.89 54.16
C ARG A 3 18.26 0.75 53.26
N GLY A 4 18.36 0.90 51.94
CA GLY A 4 18.63 2.10 51.14
C GLY A 4 19.87 1.79 50.32
N ILE A 5 19.69 1.33 49.08
CA ILE A 5 20.81 1.02 48.18
C ILE A 5 20.85 2.09 47.09
N ARG A 6 22.05 2.65 46.94
CA ARG A 6 22.37 3.88 46.23
C ARG A 6 22.25 3.70 44.72
N LEU A 7 21.59 4.66 44.09
CA LEU A 7 21.84 5.06 42.70
C LEU A 7 23.15 5.85 42.70
N ASN A 8 24.22 5.25 42.19
CA ASN A 8 25.40 5.95 41.68
C ASN A 8 26.18 4.97 40.80
N GLU A 9 26.74 5.50 39.72
CA GLU A 9 27.62 4.86 38.72
C GLU A 9 26.95 4.34 37.43
N LEU A 10 26.58 5.30 36.58
CA LEU A 10 26.52 5.12 35.12
C LEU A 10 27.40 6.21 34.48
N PRO A 11 28.53 5.86 33.84
CA PRO A 11 29.39 6.84 33.19
C PRO A 11 28.86 7.27 31.81
N HIS A 12 28.69 8.60 31.68
CA HIS A 12 28.89 9.44 30.50
C HIS A 12 28.74 8.81 29.09
N ILE A 13 27.55 8.95 28.52
CA ILE A 13 27.33 8.89 27.07
C ILE A 13 27.83 10.20 26.46
N ARG A 14 28.97 10.15 25.75
CA ARG A 14 29.43 11.23 24.86
C ARG A 14 28.60 11.21 23.59
N LEU A 15 27.73 12.22 23.42
CA LEU A 15 27.11 12.56 22.14
C LEU A 15 28.17 13.16 21.22
N ILE A 16 28.60 12.41 20.20
CA ILE A 16 29.44 12.93 19.12
C ILE A 16 28.53 13.44 18.00
N HIS A 17 28.57 14.76 17.85
CA HIS A 17 27.95 15.58 16.82
C HIS A 17 28.52 15.20 15.43
N ARG A 18 27.68 14.76 14.48
CA ARG A 18 28.06 14.68 13.04
C ARG A 18 27.35 15.79 12.25
N PRO A 19 28.08 16.61 11.48
CA PRO A 19 27.51 17.72 10.72
C PRO A 19 26.81 17.26 9.43
N ILE A 20 25.66 17.88 9.16
CA ILE A 20 24.83 17.73 7.97
C ILE A 20 25.56 18.37 6.78
N LEU A 21 25.96 17.56 5.79
CA LEU A 21 26.44 18.06 4.51
C LEU A 21 25.25 18.53 3.66
N ARG A 22 25.24 19.83 3.34
CA ARG A 22 24.35 20.46 2.36
C ARG A 22 24.63 19.91 0.97
N CYS A 23 23.68 19.20 0.37
CA CYS A 23 23.65 19.00 -1.07
C CYS A 23 23.00 20.22 -1.76
N ASN A 24 23.77 20.79 -2.68
CA ASN A 24 23.46 21.95 -3.48
C ASN A 24 22.57 21.53 -4.67
N VAL A 25 21.35 22.05 -4.75
CA VAL A 25 20.40 21.79 -5.85
C VAL A 25 20.58 22.88 -6.91
N PRO A 26 20.94 22.56 -8.17
CA PRO A 26 20.91 23.57 -9.22
C PRO A 26 19.48 23.79 -9.71
N ARG A 27 19.01 25.04 -9.60
CA ARG A 27 17.80 25.54 -10.30
C ARG A 27 18.11 25.68 -11.79
N TYR A 28 17.32 25.04 -12.64
CA TYR A 28 17.19 25.42 -14.05
C TYR A 28 15.76 25.94 -14.30
N THR A 29 15.67 27.19 -14.76
CA THR A 29 14.42 27.85 -15.16
C THR A 29 14.06 27.54 -16.63
N PRO A 30 12.78 27.57 -17.02
CA PRO A 30 12.33 27.18 -18.36
C PRO A 30 12.34 28.37 -19.34
N ARG A 31 12.55 28.10 -20.64
CA ARG A 31 12.35 29.08 -21.72
C ARG A 31 11.66 28.41 -22.93
N ASN A 32 10.34 28.63 -23.00
CA ASN A 32 9.44 28.82 -24.15
C ASN A 32 9.69 28.10 -25.51
N GLY A 33 8.91 27.01 -25.73
CA GLY A 33 8.00 26.72 -26.88
C GLY A 33 8.56 26.36 -28.29
N PRO A 34 7.72 25.87 -29.24
CA PRO A 34 6.49 25.08 -29.12
C PRO A 34 6.47 23.77 -29.96
N SER A 35 5.54 22.88 -29.60
CA SER A 35 4.83 21.86 -30.42
C SER A 35 5.56 21.10 -31.53
N CYS A 36 5.68 19.77 -31.38
CA CYS A 36 5.33 18.84 -32.47
C CYS A 36 4.96 17.45 -31.92
N PHE A 37 3.83 16.98 -32.41
CA PHE A 37 3.17 15.70 -32.15
C PHE A 37 4.02 14.49 -32.60
N SER A 38 3.95 13.41 -31.82
CA SER A 38 3.89 12.00 -32.25
C SER A 38 4.71 11.57 -33.48
N ARG A 39 5.75 10.74 -33.26
CA ARG A 39 5.93 9.45 -33.96
C ARG A 39 7.21 8.67 -33.62
N TYR A 40 7.07 7.35 -33.74
CA TYR A 40 8.07 6.31 -34.02
C TYR A 40 8.88 5.70 -32.85
N ILE A 41 8.37 4.55 -32.39
CA ILE A 41 9.18 3.37 -32.04
C ILE A 41 9.79 2.83 -33.34
N SER A 42 11.12 2.74 -33.46
CA SER A 42 11.83 1.65 -34.15
C SER A 42 13.35 1.78 -34.07
N SER A 43 13.99 0.65 -33.77
CA SER A 43 15.33 0.24 -34.21
C SER A 43 16.58 0.82 -33.55
N ALA A 44 17.22 -0.01 -32.73
CA ALA A 44 18.67 -0.19 -32.74
C ALA A 44 19.02 -1.63 -32.35
N ARG A 45 19.01 -2.51 -33.36
CA ARG A 45 19.62 -3.84 -33.35
C ARG A 45 21.01 -3.67 -33.97
N ILE A 46 22.07 -3.67 -33.18
CA ILE A 46 23.44 -3.85 -33.69
C ILE A 46 23.98 -5.11 -33.05
N GLN A 47 24.06 -6.13 -33.91
CA GLN A 47 24.86 -7.34 -33.78
C GLN A 47 26.34 -6.96 -33.69
N LEU A 48 27.07 -7.55 -32.75
CA LEU A 48 28.31 -8.27 -33.09
C LEU A 48 28.68 -9.19 -31.91
N ASN A 49 28.24 -10.44 -32.02
CA ASN A 49 28.98 -11.56 -31.45
C ASN A 49 30.17 -11.81 -32.39
N ASP A 50 31.37 -11.93 -31.82
CA ASP A 50 32.40 -12.86 -32.26
C ASP A 50 33.51 -12.88 -31.21
N VAL A 51 33.67 -14.04 -30.55
CA VAL A 51 34.95 -14.73 -30.28
C VAL A 51 34.76 -15.72 -29.12
N LEU A 52 34.66 -16.98 -29.56
CA LEU A 52 35.06 -18.25 -28.93
C LEU A 52 34.20 -18.90 -27.84
N GLU A 53 33.68 -20.05 -28.26
CA GLU A 53 32.91 -21.10 -27.59
C GLU A 53 33.65 -21.78 -26.41
N PRO A 54 32.91 -22.57 -25.60
CA PRO A 54 33.34 -23.95 -25.42
C PRO A 54 32.30 -24.96 -25.92
N VAL A 55 32.83 -25.91 -26.69
CA VAL A 55 32.23 -27.16 -27.12
C VAL A 55 31.84 -27.99 -25.89
N ILE A 56 30.60 -28.50 -25.87
CA ILE A 56 30.21 -29.92 -25.68
C ILE A 56 28.70 -29.96 -25.37
N ASN A 57 27.92 -30.49 -26.30
CA ASN A 57 26.69 -31.24 -26.06
C ASN A 57 26.52 -32.17 -27.27
N PRO A 58 26.09 -33.44 -27.11
CA PRO A 58 24.69 -33.73 -26.76
C PRO A 58 24.53 -34.95 -25.83
N THR A 59 23.47 -35.07 -25.03
CA THR A 59 22.21 -35.72 -25.46
C THR A 59 21.24 -35.73 -24.28
N LEU A 60 20.04 -35.19 -24.50
CA LEU A 60 18.88 -35.35 -23.63
C LEU A 60 18.14 -36.64 -23.97
N PRO A 61 17.42 -37.26 -23.01
CA PRO A 61 16.08 -37.72 -23.33
C PRO A 61 15.03 -37.15 -22.38
N SER A 62 14.10 -36.40 -23.00
CA SER A 62 12.65 -36.38 -22.81
C SER A 62 12.02 -36.82 -21.47
N SER A 63 11.32 -35.85 -20.87
CA SER A 63 9.94 -35.95 -20.34
C SER A 63 9.64 -36.85 -19.14
N LYS A 64 9.29 -36.20 -18.01
CA LYS A 64 8.03 -36.34 -17.22
C LYS A 64 8.07 -35.32 -16.07
N LYS A 65 7.19 -34.32 -16.12
CA LYS A 65 5.91 -34.20 -15.38
C LYS A 65 6.11 -33.86 -13.89
N SER A 66 5.71 -32.64 -13.58
CA SER A 66 5.44 -32.03 -12.29
C SER A 66 4.85 -32.97 -11.24
N ASP A 67 5.39 -32.91 -10.02
CA ASP A 67 4.58 -32.84 -8.80
C ASP A 67 5.35 -32.07 -7.72
N SER A 68 4.63 -31.15 -7.10
CA SER A 68 5.02 -30.25 -6.03
C SER A 68 5.19 -31.00 -4.70
N SER A 69 6.34 -30.85 -4.06
CA SER A 69 6.44 -30.87 -2.60
C SER A 69 7.61 -29.99 -2.17
N SER A 70 7.29 -28.96 -1.38
CA SER A 70 8.25 -28.09 -0.71
C SER A 70 9.01 -28.87 0.37
N PRO A 71 10.29 -28.55 0.59
CA PRO A 71 10.78 -28.49 1.97
C PRO A 71 11.39 -27.12 2.32
N SER A 72 11.19 -26.77 3.59
CA SER A 72 11.63 -25.57 4.30
C SER A 72 13.16 -25.43 4.35
N PRO A 73 13.74 -24.22 4.13
CA PRO A 73 15.17 -24.00 4.24
C PRO A 73 15.53 -23.68 5.69
N GLY A 74 15.64 -24.71 6.52
CA GLY A 74 15.97 -24.57 7.95
C GLY A 74 17.09 -25.47 8.45
N GLU A 75 17.52 -26.48 7.68
CA GLU A 75 18.44 -27.51 8.19
C GLU A 75 19.69 -27.76 7.32
N GLU A 76 19.75 -27.27 6.07
CA GLU A 76 20.94 -27.43 5.21
C GLU A 76 22.08 -26.44 5.53
N GLN A 77 21.86 -25.40 6.33
CA GLN A 77 22.90 -24.39 6.61
C GLN A 77 23.85 -24.77 7.75
N LYS A 78 23.51 -25.77 8.58
CA LYS A 78 24.43 -26.25 9.64
C LYS A 78 25.38 -27.33 9.15
N GLU A 79 24.99 -28.13 8.16
CA GLU A 79 25.85 -29.16 7.58
C GLU A 79 26.89 -28.60 6.60
N ILE A 80 26.65 -27.40 6.03
CA ILE A 80 27.59 -26.74 5.12
C ILE A 80 28.66 -25.93 5.88
N GLU A 81 28.31 -25.32 7.03
CA GLU A 81 29.30 -24.65 7.90
C GLU A 81 30.24 -25.65 8.59
N GLU A 82 29.78 -26.86 8.92
CA GLU A 82 30.61 -27.88 9.57
C GLU A 82 31.45 -28.71 8.58
N ALA A 83 31.12 -28.68 7.29
CA ALA A 83 31.87 -29.35 6.22
C ALA A 83 32.97 -28.50 5.57
N LEU A 84 33.01 -27.18 5.83
CA LEU A 84 34.01 -26.27 5.25
C LEU A 84 35.19 -25.94 6.19
N ASP A 85 35.24 -26.56 7.37
CA ASP A 85 36.37 -26.48 8.31
C ASP A 85 37.21 -27.77 8.36
N ARG A 86 36.87 -28.78 7.54
CA ARG A 86 37.57 -30.07 7.54
C ARG A 86 38.29 -30.32 6.21
N GLU A 87 39.59 -30.02 6.26
CA GLU A 87 40.66 -30.53 5.39
C GLU A 87 40.66 -30.07 3.93
N ILE A 88 41.45 -29.03 3.63
CA ILE A 88 42.62 -29.11 2.74
C ILE A 88 43.67 -28.13 3.31
N TYR A 89 44.44 -28.59 4.30
CA TYR A 89 45.83 -28.15 4.40
C TYR A 89 46.58 -29.05 3.41
N PRO A 90 47.28 -28.54 2.39
CA PRO A 90 48.46 -29.27 1.97
C PRO A 90 49.31 -29.34 3.24
N GLU A 91 49.60 -30.57 3.70
CA GLU A 91 50.54 -30.82 4.79
C GLU A 91 51.69 -29.85 4.61
N ALA A 92 51.75 -28.86 5.51
CA ALA A 92 52.98 -28.17 5.75
C ALA A 92 53.97 -29.30 6.02
N ILE A 93 54.91 -29.49 5.10
CA ILE A 93 56.20 -30.04 5.45
C ILE A 93 56.73 -29.02 6.46
N GLN A 94 56.32 -29.23 7.70
CA GLN A 94 56.89 -28.61 8.88
C GLN A 94 58.19 -29.36 9.10
N SER A 95 59.10 -29.24 8.13
CA SER A 95 60.50 -29.22 8.42
C SER A 95 60.70 -27.91 9.16
N THR A 96 60.65 -27.99 10.48
CA THR A 96 61.38 -27.11 11.37
C THR A 96 62.81 -27.00 10.82
N VAL A 97 63.04 -26.04 9.93
CA VAL A 97 64.37 -25.57 9.56
C VAL A 97 64.41 -24.11 9.99
N GLU A 98 64.33 -23.94 11.31
CA GLU A 98 65.05 -22.86 12.00
C GLU A 98 66.51 -23.27 12.23
N GLU A 99 67.06 -24.15 11.39
CA GLU A 99 68.49 -24.42 11.36
C GLU A 99 69.07 -23.65 10.18
N SER A 100 69.64 -22.49 10.51
CA SER A 100 70.96 -22.10 10.01
C SER A 100 71.23 -22.52 8.56
N ALA A 101 70.72 -21.76 7.59
CA ALA A 101 71.10 -21.92 6.18
C ALA A 101 72.63 -21.91 5.98
N ASP A 102 73.35 -21.30 6.93
CA ASP A 102 74.81 -21.25 7.02
C ASP A 102 75.44 -22.63 7.31
N GLU A 103 74.73 -23.55 7.99
CA GLU A 103 75.22 -24.90 8.36
C GLU A 103 74.98 -25.93 7.25
N PHE A 104 73.91 -25.78 6.46
CA PHE A 104 73.67 -26.63 5.29
C PHE A 104 74.66 -26.35 4.15
N LEU A 105 75.01 -25.09 3.91
CA LEU A 105 75.96 -24.73 2.83
C LEU A 105 77.41 -25.07 3.17
N THR A 106 77.79 -25.08 4.45
CA THR A 106 79.14 -25.46 4.88
C THR A 106 79.37 -26.97 4.78
N THR A 107 78.35 -27.78 5.04
CA THR A 107 78.43 -29.25 4.97
C THR A 107 78.41 -29.82 3.54
N ILE A 108 77.88 -29.11 2.54
CA ILE A 108 77.91 -29.54 1.13
C ILE A 108 79.36 -29.71 0.61
N PHE A 109 80.30 -28.95 1.15
CA PHE A 109 81.69 -28.93 0.69
C PHE A 109 82.66 -29.75 1.55
N ASP A 110 82.25 -30.21 2.72
CA ASP A 110 83.11 -30.98 3.64
C ASP A 110 83.29 -32.45 3.22
N ASP A 111 82.34 -33.01 2.46
CA ASP A 111 82.36 -34.41 2.00
C ASP A 111 82.87 -34.59 0.56
N VAL A 112 83.47 -33.55 -0.03
CA VAL A 112 83.85 -33.58 -1.45
C VAL A 112 85.32 -34.00 -1.59
N GLU A 113 85.53 -35.11 -2.28
CA GLU A 113 86.86 -35.58 -2.71
C GLU A 113 87.70 -34.40 -3.25
N PRO A 114 89.03 -34.39 -3.01
CA PRO A 114 89.90 -33.34 -3.52
C PRO A 114 89.68 -33.13 -5.02
N TYR A 115 89.14 -31.97 -5.40
CA TYR A 115 88.72 -31.65 -6.77
C TYR A 115 89.86 -31.74 -7.81
N LEU A 116 91.11 -31.77 -7.35
CA LEU A 116 92.29 -31.91 -8.18
C LEU A 116 93.31 -32.83 -7.50
N ASP A 117 93.59 -33.97 -8.14
CA ASP A 117 94.75 -34.79 -7.78
C ASP A 117 96.02 -34.14 -8.32
N THR A 118 96.67 -33.35 -7.47
CA THR A 118 97.91 -32.63 -7.77
C THR A 118 99.03 -33.56 -8.24
N TYR A 119 99.09 -34.79 -7.72
CA TYR A 119 100.15 -35.74 -8.03
C TYR A 119 99.97 -36.32 -9.44
N GLN A 120 98.74 -36.73 -9.81
CA GLN A 120 98.45 -37.22 -11.16
C GLN A 120 98.70 -36.15 -12.22
N VAL A 121 98.36 -34.89 -11.93
CA VAL A 121 98.63 -33.75 -12.83
C VAL A 121 100.14 -33.52 -12.96
N TYR A 122 100.89 -33.58 -11.85
CA TYR A 122 102.34 -33.46 -11.86
C TYR A 122 103.00 -34.54 -12.73
N VAL A 123 102.59 -35.80 -12.58
CA VAL A 123 103.12 -36.92 -13.37
C VAL A 123 102.82 -36.73 -14.87
N LYS A 124 101.62 -36.29 -15.25
CA LYS A 124 101.26 -36.00 -16.65
C LYS A 124 102.07 -34.82 -17.24
N LEU A 125 102.34 -33.79 -16.44
CA LEU A 125 103.18 -32.66 -16.86
C LEU A 125 104.64 -33.09 -17.05
N ARG A 126 105.17 -33.94 -16.16
CA ARG A 126 106.50 -34.53 -16.32
C ARG A 126 106.63 -35.41 -17.56
N GLN A 127 105.61 -36.21 -17.87
CA GLN A 127 105.57 -37.07 -19.06
C GLN A 127 105.50 -36.28 -20.37
N SER A 128 104.96 -35.06 -20.35
CA SER A 128 104.86 -34.17 -21.52
C SER A 128 106.11 -33.29 -21.73
N GLY A 129 107.16 -33.47 -20.93
CA GLY A 129 108.46 -32.81 -21.11
C GLY A 129 108.63 -31.50 -20.33
N PHE A 130 107.71 -31.15 -19.42
CA PHE A 130 107.89 -30.00 -18.55
C PHE A 130 108.91 -30.29 -17.43
N THR A 131 109.71 -29.28 -17.08
CA THR A 131 110.62 -29.38 -15.94
C THR A 131 109.83 -29.38 -14.62
N GLY A 132 110.41 -29.95 -13.56
CA GLY A 132 109.80 -29.97 -12.23
C GLY A 132 109.27 -28.62 -11.76
N PRO A 133 110.11 -27.56 -11.72
CA PRO A 133 109.66 -26.24 -11.26
C PRO A 133 108.57 -25.64 -12.16
N GLN A 134 108.62 -25.87 -13.47
CA GLN A 134 107.56 -25.42 -14.38
C GLN A 134 106.24 -26.14 -14.12
N SER A 135 106.28 -27.43 -13.81
CA SER A 135 105.10 -28.24 -13.51
C SER A 135 104.45 -27.79 -12.19
N ASP A 136 105.25 -27.52 -11.16
CA ASP A 136 104.79 -26.98 -9.88
C ASP A 136 104.12 -25.59 -10.07
N THR A 137 104.75 -24.72 -10.86
CA THR A 137 104.19 -23.37 -11.15
C THR A 137 102.86 -23.45 -11.89
N ILE A 138 102.71 -24.39 -12.84
CA ILE A 138 101.47 -24.61 -13.59
C ILE A 138 100.37 -25.12 -12.65
N ILE A 139 100.71 -26.06 -11.77
CA ILE A 139 99.80 -26.61 -10.77
C ILE A 139 99.31 -25.51 -9.82
N ASP A 140 100.20 -24.69 -9.29
CA ASP A 140 99.84 -23.57 -8.41
C ASP A 140 98.89 -22.59 -9.09
N LEU A 141 99.10 -22.33 -10.38
CA LEU A 141 98.26 -21.45 -11.18
C LEU A 141 96.88 -22.07 -11.46
N ILE A 142 96.81 -23.38 -11.71
CA ILE A 142 95.54 -24.12 -11.84
C ILE A 142 94.79 -24.10 -10.51
N ILE A 143 95.45 -24.37 -9.39
CA ILE A 143 94.84 -24.35 -8.05
C ILE A 143 94.28 -22.95 -7.74
N SER A 144 95.05 -21.90 -8.02
CA SER A 144 94.63 -20.51 -7.84
C SER A 144 93.40 -20.15 -8.70
N GLN A 145 93.39 -20.56 -9.98
CA GLN A 145 92.24 -20.35 -10.84
C GLN A 145 91.01 -21.17 -10.42
N LEU A 146 91.21 -22.43 -10.03
CA LEU A 146 90.14 -23.33 -9.58
C LEU A 146 89.46 -22.75 -8.34
N ASN A 147 90.24 -22.37 -7.32
CA ASN A 147 89.72 -21.74 -6.11
C ASN A 147 88.95 -20.45 -6.43
N SER A 148 89.49 -19.58 -7.29
CA SER A 148 88.80 -18.35 -7.69
C SER A 148 87.45 -18.59 -8.38
N LYS A 149 87.38 -19.63 -9.23
CA LYS A 149 86.14 -19.98 -9.94
C LYS A 149 85.15 -20.70 -9.03
N LEU A 150 85.62 -21.58 -8.16
CA LEU A 150 84.79 -22.32 -7.21
C LEU A 150 84.13 -21.39 -6.19
N SER A 151 84.88 -20.44 -5.62
CA SER A 151 84.30 -19.43 -4.72
C SER A 151 83.21 -18.61 -5.42
N LYS A 152 83.41 -18.25 -6.71
CA LYS A 152 82.39 -17.52 -7.50
C LYS A 152 81.16 -18.38 -7.83
N LEU A 153 81.34 -19.68 -8.00
CA LEU A 153 80.24 -20.60 -8.30
C LEU A 153 79.40 -20.85 -7.04
N SER A 154 80.06 -21.08 -5.90
CA SER A 154 79.40 -21.27 -4.60
C SER A 154 78.52 -20.07 -4.23
N THR A 155 79.06 -18.84 -4.31
CA THR A 155 78.25 -17.64 -4.02
C THR A 155 77.08 -17.48 -4.98
N LYS A 156 77.27 -17.76 -6.28
CA LYS A 156 76.19 -17.68 -7.26
C LYS A 156 75.11 -18.74 -7.01
N TYR A 157 75.48 -19.95 -6.57
CA TYR A 157 74.53 -21.01 -6.29
C TYR A 157 73.75 -20.74 -5.00
N SER A 158 74.42 -20.26 -3.94
CA SER A 158 73.77 -19.79 -2.70
C SER A 158 72.73 -18.71 -3.00
N GLN A 159 73.14 -17.67 -3.75
CA GLN A 159 72.23 -16.58 -4.13
C GLN A 159 71.05 -17.07 -4.97
N LYS A 160 71.28 -18.06 -5.84
CA LYS A 160 70.20 -18.65 -6.65
C LYS A 160 69.22 -19.43 -5.77
N TYR A 161 69.72 -20.23 -4.83
CA TYR A 161 68.91 -21.00 -3.90
C TYR A 161 68.09 -20.09 -2.97
N GLU A 162 68.72 -19.07 -2.40
CA GLU A 162 68.04 -18.04 -1.60
C GLU A 162 66.95 -17.34 -2.41
N LEU A 163 67.23 -16.94 -3.65
CA LEU A 163 66.25 -16.30 -4.52
C LEU A 163 65.06 -17.23 -4.83
N GLU A 164 65.31 -18.51 -5.11
CA GLU A 164 64.25 -19.49 -5.36
C GLU A 164 63.39 -19.71 -4.11
N ASN A 165 64.01 -19.81 -2.93
CA ASN A 165 63.28 -19.95 -1.66
C ASN A 165 62.39 -18.73 -1.36
N GLU A 166 62.94 -17.51 -1.50
CA GLU A 166 62.16 -16.28 -1.33
C GLU A 166 61.04 -16.15 -2.36
N GLN A 167 61.27 -16.61 -3.60
CA GLN A 167 60.23 -16.66 -4.62
C GLN A 167 59.08 -17.59 -4.20
N TYR A 168 59.39 -18.79 -3.67
CA TYR A 168 58.37 -19.70 -3.17
C TYR A 168 57.55 -19.09 -2.03
N LEU A 169 58.22 -18.41 -1.09
CA LEU A 169 57.56 -17.76 0.03
C LEU A 169 56.64 -16.62 -0.45
N PHE A 170 57.09 -15.85 -1.44
CA PHE A 170 56.31 -14.79 -2.05
C PHE A 170 55.10 -15.32 -2.82
N GLU A 171 55.27 -16.39 -3.61
CA GLU A 171 54.17 -17.03 -4.34
C GLU A 171 53.13 -17.61 -3.38
N SER A 172 53.56 -18.21 -2.27
CA SER A 172 52.67 -18.69 -1.21
C SER A 172 51.87 -17.55 -0.59
N ALA A 173 52.54 -16.47 -0.16
CA ALA A 173 51.88 -15.30 0.42
C ALA A 173 50.93 -14.61 -0.57
N GLN A 174 51.29 -14.57 -1.86
CA GLN A 174 50.41 -14.03 -2.90
C GLN A 174 49.16 -14.88 -3.07
N GLN A 175 49.30 -16.21 -3.05
CA GLN A 175 48.17 -17.12 -3.19
C GLN A 175 47.26 -17.04 -1.96
N GLU A 176 47.81 -16.96 -0.75
CA GLU A 176 47.06 -16.73 0.48
C GLU A 176 46.26 -15.41 0.39
N LEU A 177 46.92 -14.31 0.05
CA LEU A 177 46.26 -13.00 -0.10
C LEU A 177 45.18 -13.01 -1.20
N ARG A 178 45.38 -13.75 -2.29
CA ARG A 178 44.36 -13.92 -3.34
C ARG A 178 43.15 -14.69 -2.83
N VAL A 179 43.37 -15.75 -2.07
CA VAL A 179 42.28 -16.54 -1.45
C VAL A 179 41.52 -15.67 -0.45
N ASP A 180 42.22 -14.93 0.41
CA ASP A 180 41.59 -14.03 1.39
C ASP A 180 40.75 -12.94 0.73
N ILE A 181 41.25 -12.30 -0.32
CA ILE A 181 40.48 -11.30 -1.07
C ILE A 181 39.25 -11.92 -1.71
N THR A 182 39.38 -13.11 -2.30
CA THR A 182 38.27 -13.82 -2.94
C THR A 182 37.22 -14.19 -1.89
N ARG A 183 37.65 -14.78 -0.77
CA ARG A 183 36.79 -15.16 0.36
C ARG A 183 36.06 -13.94 0.95
N SER A 184 36.77 -12.84 1.17
CA SER A 184 36.16 -11.59 1.65
C SER A 184 35.10 -11.07 0.69
N ARG A 185 35.37 -11.08 -0.63
CA ARG A 185 34.39 -10.67 -1.64
C ARG A 185 33.17 -11.56 -1.68
N GLU A 186 33.37 -12.87 -1.65
CA GLU A 186 32.27 -13.85 -1.61
C GLU A 186 31.43 -13.66 -0.36
N GLN A 187 32.05 -13.48 0.80
CA GLN A 187 31.35 -13.18 2.06
C GLN A 187 30.48 -11.91 1.93
N HIS A 188 31.01 -10.82 1.37
CA HIS A 188 30.24 -9.59 1.16
C HIS A 188 29.08 -9.77 0.16
N ILE A 189 29.29 -10.57 -0.89
CA ILE A 189 28.24 -10.90 -1.86
C ILE A 189 27.14 -11.72 -1.18
N HIS A 190 27.50 -12.72 -0.38
CA HIS A 190 26.55 -13.54 0.35
C HIS A 190 25.74 -12.72 1.36
N GLU A 191 26.39 -11.82 2.10
CA GLU A 191 25.73 -10.89 3.00
C GLU A 191 24.74 -10.00 2.25
N LEU A 192 25.14 -9.44 1.10
CA LEU A 192 24.27 -8.58 0.29
C LEU A 192 23.07 -9.36 -0.26
N ILE A 193 23.27 -10.60 -0.74
CA ILE A 193 22.18 -11.47 -1.20
C ILE A 193 21.20 -11.76 -0.06
N ALA A 194 21.70 -12.07 1.14
CA ALA A 194 20.86 -12.29 2.31
C ALA A 194 20.02 -11.05 2.66
N LEU A 195 20.63 -9.86 2.62
CA LEU A 195 19.91 -8.60 2.84
C LEU A 195 18.85 -8.33 1.78
N ILE A 196 19.14 -8.63 0.50
CA ILE A 196 18.16 -8.51 -0.59
C ILE A 196 16.97 -9.46 -0.36
N HIS A 197 17.22 -10.72 0.01
CA HIS A 197 16.14 -11.67 0.30
C HIS A 197 15.27 -11.24 1.50
N ILE A 198 15.89 -10.67 2.55
CA ILE A 198 15.15 -10.12 3.69
C ILE A 198 14.26 -8.96 3.23
N LEU A 199 14.82 -8.04 2.42
CA LEU A 199 14.08 -6.89 1.91
C LEU A 199 12.93 -7.31 0.99
N GLU A 200 13.13 -8.32 0.14
CA GLU A 200 12.09 -8.87 -0.73
C GLU A 200 10.97 -9.52 0.08
N ARG A 201 11.31 -10.29 1.12
CA ARG A 201 10.33 -10.88 2.05
C ARG A 201 9.54 -9.78 2.77
N ASP A 202 10.21 -8.76 3.29
CA ASP A 202 9.57 -7.66 3.99
C ASP A 202 8.66 -6.86 3.05
N PHE A 203 9.11 -6.61 1.82
CA PHE A 203 8.29 -5.97 0.80
C PHE A 203 7.05 -6.79 0.44
N SER A 204 7.19 -8.10 0.23
CA SER A 204 6.06 -9.00 -0.02
C SER A 204 5.08 -9.00 1.14
N THR A 205 5.58 -9.08 2.37
CA THR A 205 4.76 -9.07 3.60
C THR A 205 3.94 -7.78 3.68
N ILE A 206 4.59 -6.62 3.49
CA ILE A 206 3.91 -5.32 3.52
C ILE A 206 2.88 -5.22 2.38
N SER A 207 3.20 -5.73 1.19
CA SER A 207 2.28 -5.74 0.05
C SER A 207 1.03 -6.59 0.35
N ASP A 208 1.21 -7.77 0.96
CA ASP A 208 0.12 -8.67 1.31
C ASP A 208 -0.75 -8.09 2.43
N GLU A 209 -0.14 -7.48 3.45
CA GLU A 209 -0.84 -6.75 4.52
C GLU A 209 -1.66 -5.60 3.96
N LEU A 210 -1.06 -4.74 3.11
CA LEU A 210 -1.78 -3.63 2.47
C LEU A 210 -2.93 -4.10 1.60
N ASN A 211 -2.76 -5.19 0.86
CA ASN A 211 -3.83 -5.77 0.05
C ASN A 211 -4.95 -6.34 0.93
N SER A 212 -4.60 -7.01 2.04
CA SER A 212 -5.57 -7.49 3.02
C SER A 212 -6.36 -6.33 3.63
N ASP A 213 -5.67 -5.28 4.10
CA ASP A 213 -6.29 -4.08 4.67
C ASP A 213 -7.19 -3.37 3.66
N PHE A 214 -6.75 -3.30 2.40
CA PHE A 214 -7.56 -2.73 1.32
C PHE A 214 -8.84 -3.54 1.06
N ILE A 215 -8.74 -4.87 1.03
CA ILE A 215 -9.90 -5.76 0.87
C ILE A 215 -10.84 -5.60 2.07
N GLN A 216 -10.30 -5.56 3.29
CA GLN A 216 -11.06 -5.34 4.51
C GLN A 216 -11.80 -4.00 4.47
N MET A 217 -11.09 -2.89 4.23
CA MET A 217 -11.69 -1.56 4.17
C MET A 217 -12.77 -1.46 3.08
N ARG A 218 -12.55 -2.10 1.93
CA ARG A 218 -13.56 -2.20 0.87
C ARG A 218 -14.80 -2.94 1.34
N ASN A 219 -14.63 -4.08 1.98
CA ASN A 219 -15.75 -4.87 2.49
C ASN A 219 -16.51 -4.10 3.58
N ASP A 220 -15.81 -3.48 4.52
CA ASP A 220 -16.40 -2.66 5.58
C ASP A 220 -17.19 -1.48 5.00
N THR A 221 -16.65 -0.82 3.98
CA THR A 221 -17.35 0.26 3.27
C THR A 221 -18.61 -0.26 2.56
N GLN A 222 -18.55 -1.44 1.92
CA GLN A 222 -19.70 -2.04 1.27
C GLN A 222 -20.79 -2.42 2.26
N VAL A 223 -20.41 -2.99 3.41
CA VAL A 223 -21.32 -3.33 4.51
C VAL A 223 -21.97 -2.05 5.05
N ALA A 224 -21.17 -1.04 5.40
CA ALA A 224 -21.69 0.23 5.90
C ALA A 224 -22.62 0.92 4.89
N MET A 225 -22.32 0.87 3.59
CA MET A 225 -23.18 1.40 2.55
C MET A 225 -24.48 0.60 2.42
N ASN A 226 -24.44 -0.72 2.55
CA ASN A 226 -25.62 -1.57 2.52
C ASN A 226 -26.51 -1.31 3.75
N ASP A 227 -25.91 -1.20 4.94
CA ASP A 227 -26.61 -0.88 6.18
C ASP A 227 -27.32 0.47 6.03
N GLN A 228 -26.62 1.52 5.56
CA GLN A 228 -27.25 2.82 5.29
C GLN A 228 -28.39 2.74 4.27
N LYS A 229 -28.27 1.94 3.20
CA LYS A 229 -29.37 1.74 2.24
C LYS A 229 -30.56 1.01 2.89
N SER A 230 -30.29 0.01 3.71
CA SER A 230 -31.31 -0.76 4.41
C SER A 230 -32.06 0.09 5.43
N GLU A 231 -31.33 0.90 6.23
CA GLU A 231 -31.86 1.87 7.18
C GLU A 231 -32.70 2.93 6.47
N ASN A 232 -32.18 3.54 5.40
CA ASN A 232 -32.96 4.51 4.61
C ASN A 232 -34.25 3.88 4.04
N THR A 233 -34.19 2.63 3.60
CA THR A 233 -35.36 1.90 3.10
C THR A 233 -36.36 1.64 4.22
N LEU A 234 -35.90 1.25 5.40
CA LEU A 234 -36.73 1.06 6.59
C LEU A 234 -37.40 2.38 6.99
N LEU A 235 -36.64 3.47 7.10
CA LEU A 235 -37.15 4.80 7.43
C LEU A 235 -38.20 5.24 6.41
N SER A 236 -37.95 5.03 5.11
CA SER A 236 -38.91 5.32 4.05
C SER A 236 -40.21 4.52 4.23
N LYS A 237 -40.12 3.21 4.49
CA LYS A 237 -41.28 2.36 4.79
C LYS A 237 -42.02 2.84 6.04
N GLN A 238 -41.31 3.22 7.10
CA GLN A 238 -41.91 3.74 8.33
C GLN A 238 -42.67 5.02 8.07
N ILE A 239 -42.13 5.95 7.28
CA ILE A 239 -42.82 7.18 6.88
C ILE A 239 -44.09 6.83 6.07
N MET A 240 -44.00 5.89 5.13
CA MET A 240 -45.16 5.44 4.35
C MET A 240 -46.27 4.85 5.23
N LEU A 241 -45.90 4.02 6.22
CA LEU A 241 -46.86 3.49 7.20
C LEU A 241 -47.51 4.59 8.03
N ARG A 242 -46.74 5.58 8.48
CA ARG A 242 -47.27 6.74 9.24
C ARG A 242 -48.21 7.59 8.39
N ILE A 243 -47.92 7.77 7.10
CA ILE A 243 -48.81 8.45 6.16
C ILE A 243 -50.12 7.65 6.01
N GLN A 244 -50.03 6.33 5.84
CA GLN A 244 -51.21 5.47 5.72
C GLN A 244 -52.06 5.47 7.01
N GLU A 245 -51.43 5.37 8.18
CA GLU A 245 -52.10 5.47 9.48
C GLU A 245 -52.80 6.81 9.65
N THR A 246 -52.11 7.91 9.31
CA THR A 246 -52.68 9.26 9.39
C THR A 246 -53.84 9.43 8.41
N ASN A 247 -53.71 8.93 7.18
CA ASN A 247 -54.77 9.00 6.17
C ASN A 247 -56.01 8.17 6.60
N HIS A 248 -55.78 6.96 7.12
CA HIS A 248 -56.85 6.13 7.68
C HIS A 248 -57.53 6.83 8.87
N LYS A 249 -56.75 7.43 9.77
CA LYS A 249 -57.27 8.20 10.91
C LYS A 249 -58.10 9.39 10.44
N ILE A 250 -57.59 10.22 9.52
CA ILE A 250 -58.35 11.34 8.95
C ILE A 250 -59.65 10.84 8.31
N THR A 251 -59.59 9.79 7.49
CA THR A 251 -60.77 9.25 6.79
C THR A 251 -61.83 8.74 7.77
N THR A 252 -61.41 8.01 8.80
CA THR A 252 -62.33 7.45 9.80
C THR A 252 -62.91 8.53 10.72
N GLU A 253 -62.08 9.43 11.23
CA GLU A 253 -62.52 10.58 12.02
C GLU A 253 -63.48 11.45 11.21
N LEU A 254 -63.12 11.86 9.98
CA LEU A 254 -63.95 12.67 9.09
C LEU A 254 -65.29 11.99 8.76
N ASN A 255 -65.27 10.69 8.42
CA ASN A 255 -66.50 9.94 8.14
C ASN A 255 -67.37 9.82 9.39
N SER A 256 -66.78 9.54 10.55
CA SER A 256 -67.51 9.46 11.82
C SER A 256 -68.14 10.79 12.23
N VAL A 257 -67.41 11.90 12.07
CA VAL A 257 -67.89 13.26 12.36
C VAL A 257 -69.01 13.63 11.40
N MET A 258 -68.83 13.46 10.09
CA MET A 258 -69.89 13.74 9.10
C MET A 258 -71.14 12.89 9.37
N ARG A 259 -70.98 11.60 9.64
CA ARG A 259 -72.12 10.71 9.93
C ARG A 259 -72.84 11.12 11.21
N SER A 260 -72.11 11.53 12.24
CA SER A 260 -72.67 12.06 13.48
C SER A 260 -73.40 13.39 13.25
N GLU A 261 -72.83 14.30 12.46
CA GLU A 261 -73.48 15.57 12.11
C GLU A 261 -74.78 15.33 11.34
N ILE A 262 -74.77 14.44 10.34
CA ILE A 262 -75.97 14.07 9.58
C ILE A 262 -77.03 13.46 10.49
N GLU A 263 -76.66 12.54 11.38
CA GLU A 263 -77.61 11.93 12.29
C GLU A 263 -78.17 12.97 13.26
N SER A 264 -77.33 13.87 13.78
CA SER A 264 -77.77 14.99 14.61
C SER A 264 -78.76 15.89 13.86
N LEU A 265 -78.50 16.21 12.59
CA LEU A 265 -79.39 16.99 11.73
C LEU A 265 -80.71 16.27 11.51
N ARG A 266 -80.69 14.94 11.34
CA ARG A 266 -81.89 14.09 11.25
C ARG A 266 -82.73 14.17 12.53
N TRP A 267 -82.10 14.11 13.70
CA TRP A 267 -82.78 14.28 14.99
C TRP A 267 -83.38 15.67 15.15
N TYR A 268 -82.67 16.72 14.74
CA TYR A 268 -83.20 18.08 14.76
C TYR A 268 -84.36 18.25 13.77
N LEU A 269 -84.19 17.85 12.51
CA LEU A 269 -85.20 18.04 11.47
C LEU A 269 -86.51 17.32 11.79
N SER A 270 -86.45 16.09 12.32
CA SER A 270 -87.65 15.36 12.75
C SER A 270 -88.35 16.07 13.92
N ARG A 271 -87.59 16.48 14.95
CA ARG A 271 -88.16 17.16 16.13
C ARG A 271 -88.81 18.50 15.77
N TRP A 272 -88.11 19.33 15.00
CA TRP A 272 -88.61 20.63 14.57
C TRP A 272 -89.68 20.52 13.48
N GLY A 273 -89.59 19.52 12.60
CA GLY A 273 -90.59 19.26 11.56
C GLY A 273 -91.95 18.85 12.14
N ILE A 274 -91.98 17.97 13.14
CA ILE A 274 -93.22 17.61 13.84
C ILE A 274 -93.85 18.85 14.51
N ILE A 275 -93.03 19.67 15.19
CA ILE A 275 -93.50 20.91 15.82
C ILE A 275 -94.09 21.87 14.78
N ALA A 276 -93.42 22.05 13.63
CA ALA A 276 -93.90 22.91 12.55
C ALA A 276 -95.24 22.43 11.96
N ILE A 277 -95.41 21.12 11.75
CA ILE A 277 -96.66 20.54 11.26
C ILE A 277 -97.80 20.75 12.27
N LEU A 278 -97.55 20.51 13.56
CA LEU A 278 -98.55 20.74 14.62
C LEU A 278 -98.95 22.21 14.72
N ILE A 279 -97.99 23.14 14.64
CA ILE A 279 -98.26 24.58 14.62
C ILE A 279 -99.08 24.96 13.38
N SER A 280 -98.77 24.38 12.21
CA SER A 280 -99.51 24.62 10.97
C SER A 280 -100.97 24.16 11.08
N LEU A 281 -101.22 22.95 11.58
CA LEU A 281 -102.56 22.42 11.85
C LEU A 281 -103.33 23.28 12.87
N PHE A 282 -102.68 23.65 13.98
CA PHE A 282 -103.30 24.47 15.00
C PHE A 282 -103.63 25.88 14.50
N SER A 283 -102.74 26.47 13.68
CA SER A 283 -102.96 27.75 13.03
C SER A 283 -104.11 27.68 12.02
N ALA A 284 -104.19 26.62 11.20
CA ALA A 284 -105.30 26.40 10.28
C ALA A 284 -106.64 26.22 11.01
N CYS A 285 -106.68 25.43 12.10
CA CYS A 285 -107.86 25.31 12.94
C CYS A 285 -108.24 26.62 13.64
N SER A 286 -107.27 27.37 14.15
CA SER A 286 -107.50 28.66 14.82
C SER A 286 -108.03 29.70 13.83
N THR A 287 -107.45 29.80 12.64
CA THR A 287 -107.94 30.69 11.57
C THR A 287 -109.33 30.26 11.08
N PHE A 288 -109.61 28.95 10.97
CA PHE A 288 -110.95 28.44 10.67
C PHE A 288 -111.97 28.78 11.78
N TYR A 289 -111.60 28.64 13.06
CA TYR A 289 -112.46 28.99 14.18
C TYR A 289 -112.72 30.50 14.27
N ILE A 290 -111.68 31.32 14.07
CA ILE A 290 -111.79 32.78 14.04
C ILE A 290 -112.65 33.22 12.84
N THR A 291 -112.50 32.61 11.67
CA THR A 291 -113.35 32.94 10.51
C THR A 291 -114.78 32.50 10.71
N LYS A 292 -115.06 31.34 11.34
CA LYS A 292 -116.42 30.91 11.70
C LYS A 292 -117.05 31.85 12.73
N THR A 293 -116.33 32.22 13.79
CA THR A 293 -116.84 33.16 14.81
C THR A 293 -116.97 34.58 14.26
N LYS A 294 -116.10 35.01 13.34
CA LYS A 294 -116.27 36.27 12.58
C LYS A 294 -117.45 36.21 11.62
N LYS A 295 -117.75 35.08 10.98
CA LYS A 295 -118.97 34.89 10.17
C LYS A 295 -120.22 34.94 11.04
N ALA A 296 -120.24 34.25 12.19
CA ALA A 296 -121.34 34.32 13.15
C ALA A 296 -121.52 35.73 13.75
N LYS A 297 -120.43 36.47 14.01
CA LYS A 297 -120.49 37.87 14.43
C LYS A 297 -120.91 38.80 13.29
N ARG A 298 -120.55 38.52 12.03
CA ARG A 298 -121.04 39.24 10.84
C ARG A 298 -122.51 38.96 10.57
N GLU A 299 -123.01 37.77 10.86
CA GLU A 299 -124.43 37.43 10.81
C GLU A 299 -125.18 38.14 11.95
N ALA A 300 -124.65 38.17 13.17
CA ALA A 300 -125.21 38.92 14.31
C ALA A 300 -125.10 40.46 14.19
N THR A 301 -124.23 40.99 13.32
CA THR A 301 -124.16 42.44 13.01
C THR A 301 -124.95 42.82 11.75
N ARG A 302 -125.51 41.85 11.01
CA ARG A 302 -126.52 42.13 9.97
C ARG A 302 -127.92 42.30 10.54
N ASP A 303 -128.18 41.81 11.75
CA ASP A 303 -129.43 41.99 12.49
C ASP A 303 -129.46 43.27 13.35
N PHE A 304 -128.43 44.12 13.27
CA PHE A 304 -128.45 45.47 13.82
C PHE A 304 -127.95 46.47 12.77
N ALA A 305 -128.84 46.76 11.82
CA ALA A 305 -128.73 47.87 10.90
C ALA A 305 -129.54 49.06 11.44
N PRO A 306 -128.93 50.05 12.10
CA PRO A 306 -129.64 51.27 12.45
C PRO A 306 -129.92 52.11 11.17
N LEU A 307 -131.21 52.25 10.84
CA LEU A 307 -131.72 53.22 9.87
C LEU A 307 -131.37 54.63 10.36
N VAL A 308 -130.48 55.33 9.66
CA VAL A 308 -130.38 56.79 9.74
C VAL A 308 -131.21 57.37 8.62
N ILE A 309 -132.22 58.12 9.06
CA ILE A 309 -133.27 58.77 8.28
C ILE A 309 -132.64 59.91 7.47
N TYR A 310 -133.05 59.98 6.21
CA TYR A 310 -132.76 61.04 5.26
C TYR A 310 -133.60 62.26 5.60
N GLU A 311 -132.96 63.41 5.82
CA GLU A 311 -133.63 64.72 5.94
C GLU A 311 -133.34 65.53 4.66
N PRO A 312 -134.35 65.87 3.84
CA PRO A 312 -134.16 66.66 2.63
C PRO A 312 -134.66 68.12 2.77
N SER A 313 -133.75 69.09 2.64
CA SER A 313 -133.95 70.48 2.15
C SER A 313 -132.61 71.23 2.32
N GLU A 314 -131.98 71.89 1.36
CA GLU A 314 -132.46 72.92 0.43
C GLU A 314 -131.59 72.95 -0.84
N TYR A 315 -132.16 73.49 -1.91
CA TYR A 315 -131.54 73.72 -3.22
C TYR A 315 -130.41 74.77 -3.14
N ASP A 316 -129.40 74.64 -4.00
CA ASP A 316 -128.99 75.73 -4.90
C ASP A 316 -128.26 75.15 -6.12
N GLU A 317 -128.67 75.66 -7.27
CA GLU A 317 -128.27 75.28 -8.63
C GLU A 317 -126.88 75.88 -9.00
N ASP A 318 -126.38 75.41 -10.15
CA ASP A 318 -125.35 76.01 -10.99
C ASP A 318 -123.88 75.87 -10.56
N ASP A 319 -123.09 75.06 -11.26
CA ASP A 319 -122.44 75.61 -12.47
C ASP A 319 -121.84 74.50 -13.35
N TYR A 320 -122.09 74.63 -14.65
CA TYR A 320 -121.52 73.81 -15.71
C TYR A 320 -120.10 74.32 -16.00
N SER A 321 -119.09 73.46 -16.05
CA SER A 321 -117.89 73.72 -16.87
C SER A 321 -117.22 72.42 -17.28
N ALA A 322 -117.22 72.23 -18.60
CA ALA A 322 -116.64 71.14 -19.34
C ALA A 322 -115.12 71.33 -19.52
N ASP A 323 -114.47 70.17 -19.71
CA ASP A 323 -113.27 69.90 -20.50
C ASP A 323 -111.95 70.62 -20.14
N LEU A 324 -110.91 69.83 -19.85
CA LEU A 324 -109.93 69.42 -20.86
C LEU A 324 -108.74 68.65 -20.25
N ASP A 325 -108.36 67.59 -20.96
CA ASP A 325 -107.15 66.80 -20.83
C ASP A 325 -105.83 67.61 -20.87
N ARG A 326 -104.77 66.92 -20.42
CA ARG A 326 -103.49 66.72 -21.16
C ARG A 326 -102.23 67.37 -20.57
N ASN A 327 -101.33 66.51 -20.05
CA ASN A 327 -99.91 66.32 -20.42
C ASN A 327 -99.17 65.71 -19.22
N ALA A 328 -98.54 64.54 -19.32
CA ALA A 328 -97.36 64.20 -20.13
C ALA A 328 -96.05 64.79 -19.57
N ILE A 329 -95.03 63.92 -19.54
CA ILE A 329 -93.59 64.12 -19.26
C ILE A 329 -93.24 63.92 -17.76
N GLY A 330 -92.35 63.01 -17.38
CA GLY A 330 -91.47 62.12 -18.14
C GLY A 330 -90.60 61.31 -17.16
N ASP A 331 -90.16 60.14 -17.65
CA ASP A 331 -89.06 59.25 -17.21
C ASP A 331 -88.87 58.88 -15.72
#